data_AF-A0A2H0ZM40-F1
#
_entry.id   AF-A0A2H0ZM40-F1
#
_cell.length_a   1.000
_cell.length_b   1.000
_cell.length_c   1.000
_cell.angle_alpha   90.00
_cell.angle_beta   90.00
_cell.angle_gamma   90.00
#
_symmetry.space_group_name_H-M   'P 1'
#
loop_
_entity.id
_entity.type
_entity.pdbx_description
1 polymer ?
#
loop_
_entity_poly.entity_id
_entity_poly.type
_entity_poly.pdbx_seq_one_letter_code
_entity_poly.pdbx_strand_id
1 'polypeptide(L)'
;MQNHLFFWLQQPSFRNLALLSPSLGFLNCMFPEPVTQKYSPPPVQSLFAAISDTPSTHDALCLLKLWRAVSCLKHRVASSNPTVWPSFVVYALHRFALFASAFASMPEFNPNLHVLPPLDVAWVWHSLLTAPEACYAMFAESAFANFLQVPFPLRQLGDAISSSFDYTPDQLARHNFDALLANFGKGYYLEYENVTFDPSSIVLPVYCPISKALLVSVPLSHFACSSFSVRSKEGVISHHSLARRQSDAALTQSALRSSRSLPLEERPSFGSPGSPSTDSSSPTSPINSNSSCASSSSTPTSWTSQKSFSFESANPLVHLTIEEDCLQISGDWIDHLVLSPVQNIIDSGNWLSHPKLSVMLTSAVMRYKSFWKLLSKNSTGPALVPTLDIRLVWYTHMARFNEYADFSVFHTDVIMVPPVSGSQTTKDLEKTATLYQKRFHAPYLHCGHTRNSPPFSRKTCTLSCYKNIYELLAPSGDQQ
;
A
#
# COMPACT_ATOMS: atom_id res chain seq x y z
N MET A 1 9.84 15.14 43.16
CA MET A 1 9.27 15.26 41.79
C MET A 1 10.40 14.92 40.81
N GLN A 2 10.95 13.70 40.68
CA GLN A 2 10.38 12.37 40.36
C GLN A 2 9.40 12.44 39.17
N ASN A 3 9.61 11.82 37.99
CA ASN A 3 10.63 10.89 37.51
C ASN A 3 10.82 11.04 35.99
N HIS A 4 12.08 11.12 35.56
CA HIS A 4 12.59 10.77 34.23
C HIS A 4 13.47 9.51 34.40
N LEU A 5 13.71 8.77 33.29
CA LEU A 5 14.61 7.60 33.08
C LEU A 5 13.93 6.21 33.18
N PHE A 6 14.34 5.10 32.53
CA PHE A 6 15.55 4.58 31.82
C PHE A 6 15.05 3.54 30.75
N PHE A 7 15.56 3.36 29.51
CA PHE A 7 16.86 2.85 28.97
C PHE A 7 17.07 1.32 28.93
N TRP A 8 17.50 0.79 27.76
CA TRP A 8 18.57 -0.22 27.47
C TRP A 8 18.86 -0.12 25.95
N LEU A 9 20.04 0.25 25.39
CA LEU A 9 21.42 -0.31 25.39
C LEU A 9 21.44 -1.79 24.91
N GLN A 10 22.39 -2.32 24.12
CA GLN A 10 23.80 -2.00 23.95
C GLN A 10 24.39 -2.72 22.71
N GLN A 11 25.30 -2.06 22.00
CA GLN A 11 26.33 -2.69 21.16
C GLN A 11 27.49 -3.24 22.00
N PRO A 12 28.36 -4.11 21.46
CA PRO A 12 29.75 -4.19 21.90
C PRO A 12 30.73 -3.60 20.86
N SER A 13 31.69 -2.86 21.41
CA SER A 13 32.77 -2.10 20.78
C SER A 13 33.97 -2.93 20.32
N PHE A 14 34.63 -2.43 19.26
CA PHE A 14 36.07 -2.38 18.97
C PHE A 14 37.06 -3.35 19.66
N ARG A 15 37.86 -4.04 18.83
CA ARG A 15 39.28 -4.33 19.10
C ARG A 15 40.15 -4.03 17.87
N ASN A 16 41.16 -3.19 18.08
CA ASN A 16 42.25 -2.83 17.18
C ASN A 16 43.26 -3.98 17.00
N LEU A 17 43.92 -4.03 15.82
CA LEU A 17 45.35 -4.29 15.53
C LEU A 17 45.47 -4.54 14.00
N ALA A 18 45.81 -3.55 13.18
CA ALA A 18 47.17 -3.09 12.86
C ALA A 18 47.93 -4.01 11.87
N LEU A 19 48.33 -3.37 10.76
CA LEU A 19 49.58 -3.52 9.99
C LEU A 19 49.62 -4.37 8.70
N LEU A 20 49.99 -3.64 7.64
CA LEU A 20 50.86 -3.97 6.50
C LEU A 20 50.22 -4.43 5.18
N SER A 21 50.23 -3.48 4.23
CA SER A 21 50.37 -3.72 2.79
C SER A 21 51.62 -4.55 2.48
N PRO A 22 51.68 -5.23 1.33
CA PRO A 22 52.32 -4.57 0.19
C PRO A 22 51.64 -4.80 -1.16
N SER A 23 51.88 -3.80 -2.02
CA SER A 23 51.65 -3.69 -3.45
C SER A 23 52.05 -4.91 -4.29
N LEU A 24 51.20 -5.26 -5.26
CA LEU A 24 51.61 -5.82 -6.55
C LEU A 24 50.55 -5.48 -7.60
N GLY A 25 50.95 -4.66 -8.56
CA GLY A 25 50.09 -4.15 -9.61
C GLY A 25 49.79 -5.19 -10.68
N PHE A 26 48.57 -5.16 -11.18
CA PHE A 26 48.20 -5.76 -12.46
C PHE A 26 47.13 -4.88 -13.14
N LEU A 27 47.54 -4.34 -14.30
CA LEU A 27 46.75 -3.88 -15.45
C LEU A 27 45.35 -3.26 -15.20
N ASN A 28 45.30 -1.93 -15.38
CA ASN A 28 44.08 -1.17 -15.62
C ASN A 28 43.32 -1.68 -16.86
N CYS A 29 42.33 -2.54 -16.64
CA CYS A 29 41.14 -2.56 -17.47
C CYS A 29 40.22 -1.45 -16.94
N MET A 30 40.03 -0.38 -17.71
CA MET A 30 39.05 0.67 -17.43
C MET A 30 37.64 0.04 -17.40
N PHE A 31 37.21 -0.39 -16.23
CA PHE A 31 35.79 -0.38 -15.88
C PHE A 31 35.45 1.07 -15.53
N PRO A 32 34.33 1.64 -16.03
CA PRO A 32 33.88 2.92 -15.50
C PRO A 32 33.69 2.76 -13.99
N GLU A 33 34.35 3.61 -13.21
CA GLU A 33 34.12 3.64 -11.76
C GLU A 33 32.62 3.80 -11.49
N PRO A 34 32.06 3.15 -10.45
CA PRO A 34 30.70 3.43 -10.03
C PRO A 34 30.66 4.90 -9.57
N VAL A 35 30.19 5.77 -10.46
CA VAL A 35 29.95 7.18 -10.13
C VAL A 35 28.86 7.18 -9.08
N THR A 36 29.24 7.29 -7.80
CA THR A 36 28.29 7.48 -6.72
C THR A 36 27.68 8.86 -6.93
N GLN A 37 26.50 8.91 -7.55
CA GLN A 37 25.83 10.17 -7.77
C GLN A 37 25.45 10.76 -6.41
N LYS A 38 25.87 12.01 -6.16
CA LYS A 38 25.65 12.69 -4.88
C LYS A 38 24.21 13.16 -4.79
N TYR A 39 23.52 12.76 -3.72
CA TYR A 39 22.21 13.28 -3.37
C TYR A 39 22.30 14.77 -3.00
N SER A 40 21.35 15.55 -3.48
CA SER A 40 21.32 17.00 -3.23
C SER A 40 20.18 17.38 -2.28
N PRO A 41 20.43 18.25 -1.27
CA PRO A 41 19.40 18.70 -0.34
C PRO A 41 18.34 19.58 -1.05
N PRO A 42 17.12 19.70 -0.51
CA PRO A 42 16.07 20.52 -1.10
C PRO A 42 16.46 22.01 -1.16
N PRO A 43 16.05 22.75 -2.20
CA PRO A 43 16.40 24.15 -2.38
C PRO A 43 15.60 25.13 -1.48
N VAL A 44 14.75 24.64 -0.57
CA VAL A 44 13.84 25.46 0.26
C VAL A 44 13.76 24.93 1.70
N GLN A 45 13.56 25.83 2.68
CA GLN A 45 13.27 25.48 4.07
C GLN A 45 12.09 24.50 4.15
N SER A 46 12.37 23.32 4.72
CA SER A 46 11.43 22.34 5.30
C SER A 46 9.94 22.73 5.20
N LEU A 47 9.26 22.23 4.17
CA LEU A 47 7.84 22.44 3.87
C LEU A 47 6.89 21.71 4.84
N PHE A 48 7.39 21.14 5.93
CA PHE A 48 6.58 20.42 6.91
C PHE A 48 5.73 21.43 7.69
N ALA A 49 4.52 21.69 7.18
CA ALA A 49 3.49 22.41 7.92
C ALA A 49 3.24 21.72 9.28
N ALA A 50 2.99 22.54 10.31
CA ALA A 50 2.64 22.10 11.65
C ALA A 50 1.63 20.93 11.61
N ILE A 51 1.96 19.85 12.30
CA ILE A 51 1.24 18.58 12.27
C ILE A 51 -0.17 18.82 12.82
N SER A 52 -1.16 18.80 11.92
CA SER A 52 -2.57 18.68 12.29
C SER A 52 -2.87 17.19 12.46
N ASP A 53 -3.56 16.81 13.53
CA ASP A 53 -3.97 15.43 13.83
C ASP A 53 -4.85 14.78 12.74
N THR A 54 -5.27 15.55 11.73
CA THR A 54 -6.11 15.09 10.62
C THR A 54 -5.77 15.83 9.32
N PRO A 55 -6.07 15.25 8.14
CA PRO A 55 -5.82 15.87 6.85
C PRO A 55 -6.54 17.21 6.66
N SER A 56 -5.92 18.10 5.90
CA SER A 56 -6.52 19.36 5.46
C SER A 56 -7.32 19.21 4.17
N THR A 57 -8.09 20.25 3.81
CA THR A 57 -8.78 20.37 2.51
C THR A 57 -7.80 20.25 1.34
N HIS A 58 -6.59 20.81 1.50
CA HIS A 58 -5.55 20.76 0.47
C HIS A 58 -5.00 19.34 0.30
N ASP A 59 -4.79 18.59 1.39
CA ASP A 59 -4.35 17.19 1.31
C ASP A 59 -5.35 16.33 0.51
N ALA A 60 -6.64 16.50 0.78
CA ALA A 60 -7.69 15.79 0.06
C ALA A 60 -7.77 16.19 -1.43
N LEU A 61 -7.50 17.46 -1.75
CA LEU A 61 -7.41 17.94 -3.14
C LEU A 61 -6.22 17.30 -3.86
N CYS A 62 -5.05 17.21 -3.21
CA CYS A 62 -3.86 16.58 -3.78
C CYS A 62 -4.09 15.10 -4.08
N LEU A 63 -4.82 14.38 -3.22
CA LEU A 63 -5.21 12.99 -3.50
C LEU A 63 -6.15 12.87 -4.70
N LEU A 64 -7.16 13.75 -4.81
CA LEU A 64 -8.02 13.78 -5.99
C LEU A 64 -7.24 14.02 -7.28
N LYS A 65 -6.33 14.99 -7.27
CA LYS A 65 -5.44 15.26 -8.42
C LYS A 65 -4.60 14.03 -8.78
N LEU A 66 -3.99 13.38 -7.80
CA LEU A 66 -3.19 12.16 -8.01
C LEU A 66 -4.02 11.08 -8.70
N TRP A 67 -5.18 10.74 -8.14
CA TRP A 67 -6.07 9.73 -8.71
C TRP A 67 -6.57 10.07 -10.11
N ARG A 68 -6.85 11.34 -10.39
CA ARG A 68 -7.26 11.79 -11.71
C ARG A 68 -6.12 11.71 -12.72
N ALA A 69 -4.92 12.13 -12.34
CA ALA A 69 -3.74 11.98 -13.18
C ALA A 69 -3.49 10.51 -13.53
N VAL A 70 -3.67 9.60 -12.56
CA VAL A 70 -3.59 8.14 -12.79
C VAL A 70 -4.68 7.65 -13.74
N SER A 71 -5.90 8.17 -13.64
CA SER A 71 -6.98 7.86 -14.60
C SER A 71 -6.61 8.31 -16.02
N CYS A 72 -6.05 9.52 -16.17
CA CYS A 72 -5.53 10.01 -17.44
C CYS A 72 -4.37 9.13 -17.96
N LEU A 73 -3.48 8.67 -17.10
CA LEU A 73 -2.42 7.71 -17.44
C LEU A 73 -3.00 6.38 -17.92
N LYS A 74 -3.97 5.80 -17.20
CA LYS A 74 -4.68 4.58 -17.59
C LYS A 74 -5.32 4.72 -18.96
N HIS A 75 -5.97 5.84 -19.24
CA HIS A 75 -6.54 6.11 -20.56
C HIS A 75 -5.45 6.18 -21.63
N ARG A 76 -4.32 6.85 -21.40
CA ARG A 76 -3.21 6.88 -22.36
C ARG A 76 -2.64 5.50 -22.66
N VAL A 77 -2.43 4.68 -21.63
CA VAL A 77 -1.84 3.34 -21.75
C VAL A 77 -2.80 2.33 -22.37
N ALA A 78 -4.07 2.34 -21.97
CA ALA A 78 -5.03 1.27 -22.26
C ALA A 78 -6.17 1.67 -23.20
N SER A 79 -6.14 2.88 -23.78
CA SER A 79 -7.20 3.36 -24.71
C SER A 79 -7.39 2.46 -25.92
N SER A 80 -6.29 2.01 -26.55
CA SER A 80 -6.34 1.14 -27.72
C SER A 80 -6.54 -0.32 -27.37
N ASN A 81 -6.09 -0.76 -26.19
CA ASN A 81 -6.22 -2.14 -25.74
C ASN A 81 -6.33 -2.24 -24.21
N PRO A 82 -7.54 -2.45 -23.66
CA PRO A 82 -7.76 -2.59 -22.23
C PRO A 82 -6.99 -3.75 -21.57
N THR A 83 -6.64 -4.80 -22.33
CA THR A 83 -5.94 -5.98 -21.79
C THR A 83 -4.47 -5.71 -21.45
N VAL A 84 -3.95 -4.54 -21.83
CA VAL A 84 -2.59 -4.08 -21.50
C VAL A 84 -2.51 -3.56 -20.05
N TRP A 85 -3.64 -3.15 -19.46
CA TRP A 85 -3.65 -2.54 -18.13
C TRP A 85 -3.09 -3.45 -17.02
N PRO A 86 -3.46 -4.75 -16.92
CA PRO A 86 -2.85 -5.66 -15.95
C PRO A 86 -1.31 -5.75 -16.10
N SER A 87 -0.80 -5.81 -17.33
CA SER A 87 0.66 -5.80 -17.58
C SER A 87 1.31 -4.49 -17.13
N PHE A 88 0.62 -3.36 -17.30
CA PHE A 88 1.07 -2.07 -16.78
C PHE A 88 1.11 -2.05 -15.25
N VAL A 89 0.13 -2.68 -14.57
CA VAL A 89 0.13 -2.81 -13.10
C VAL A 89 1.33 -3.63 -12.62
N VAL A 90 1.66 -4.76 -13.28
CA VAL A 90 2.86 -5.55 -12.98
C VAL A 90 4.13 -4.73 -13.18
N TYR A 91 4.20 -3.92 -14.24
CA TYR A 91 5.30 -2.99 -14.48
C TYR A 91 5.43 -1.89 -13.41
N ALA A 92 4.32 -1.30 -12.98
CA ALA A 92 4.31 -0.29 -11.93
C ALA A 92 4.76 -0.88 -10.58
N LEU A 93 4.31 -2.10 -10.25
CA LEU A 93 4.78 -2.84 -9.07
C LEU A 93 6.29 -3.11 -9.13
N HIS A 94 6.80 -3.49 -10.30
CA HIS A 94 8.23 -3.69 -10.51
C HIS A 94 9.05 -2.42 -10.24
N ARG A 95 8.59 -1.30 -10.80
CA ARG A 95 9.23 0.01 -10.62
C ARG A 95 9.17 0.47 -9.17
N PHE A 96 8.05 0.20 -8.48
CA PHE A 96 7.93 0.50 -7.06
C PHE A 96 8.88 -0.36 -6.21
N ALA A 97 8.99 -1.67 -6.48
CA ALA A 97 9.93 -2.54 -5.77
C ALA A 97 11.37 -2.03 -5.91
N LEU A 98 11.79 -1.66 -7.13
CA LEU A 98 13.10 -1.04 -7.37
C LEU A 98 13.27 0.27 -6.61
N PHE A 99 12.31 1.19 -6.72
CA PHE A 99 12.35 2.48 -6.04
C PHE A 99 12.47 2.33 -4.52
N ALA A 100 11.60 1.54 -3.90
CA ALA A 100 11.60 1.32 -2.46
C ALA A 100 12.91 0.67 -2.00
N SER A 101 13.43 -0.28 -2.78
CA SER A 101 14.68 -0.97 -2.45
C SER A 101 15.91 -0.08 -2.57
N ALA A 102 15.97 0.72 -3.64
CA ALA A 102 17.02 1.72 -3.84
C ALA A 102 17.03 2.76 -2.72
N PHE A 103 15.85 3.27 -2.35
CA PHE A 103 15.71 4.25 -1.28
C PHE A 103 16.16 3.68 0.08
N ALA A 104 15.74 2.46 0.41
CA ALA A 104 16.11 1.82 1.66
C ALA A 104 17.60 1.43 1.75
N SER A 105 18.26 1.26 0.60
CA SER A 105 19.68 0.88 0.50
C SER A 105 20.65 2.07 0.48
N MET A 106 20.15 3.31 0.65
CA MET A 106 21.00 4.49 0.70
C MET A 106 22.03 4.40 1.84
N PRO A 107 23.33 4.73 1.59
CA PRO A 107 24.37 4.69 2.64
C PRO A 107 24.06 5.59 3.83
N GLU A 108 23.46 6.76 3.57
CA GLU A 108 22.94 7.70 4.57
C GLU A 108 21.43 7.77 4.40
N PHE A 109 20.71 6.83 5.01
CA PHE A 109 19.25 6.80 4.95
C PHE A 109 18.68 8.14 5.41
N ASN A 110 18.05 8.86 4.48
CA ASN A 110 17.41 10.13 4.73
C ASN A 110 15.92 10.01 4.32
N PRO A 111 14.99 9.82 5.28
CA PRO A 111 13.58 9.71 4.97
C PRO A 111 13.01 11.01 4.39
N ASN A 112 13.69 12.15 4.59
CA ASN A 112 13.27 13.45 4.09
C ASN A 112 13.96 13.84 2.76
N LEU A 113 14.58 12.88 2.07
CA LEU A 113 15.17 13.13 0.76
C LEU A 113 14.09 13.62 -0.21
N HIS A 114 14.36 14.74 -0.88
CA HIS A 114 13.46 15.31 -1.87
C HIS A 114 13.48 14.47 -3.15
N VAL A 115 12.63 13.46 -3.19
CA VAL A 115 12.40 12.60 -4.36
C VAL A 115 10.90 12.54 -4.59
N LEU A 116 10.51 12.80 -5.82
CA LEU A 116 9.16 12.52 -6.28
C LEU A 116 9.26 11.36 -7.26
N PRO A 117 8.52 10.26 -7.03
CA PRO A 117 8.54 9.14 -7.96
C PRO A 117 7.62 9.42 -9.17
N PRO A 118 7.85 8.72 -10.30
CA PRO A 118 6.89 8.63 -11.41
C PRO A 118 5.47 8.31 -10.95
N LEU A 119 4.47 8.74 -11.73
CA LEU A 119 3.06 8.68 -11.34
C LEU A 119 2.55 7.26 -11.05
N ASP A 120 3.03 6.27 -11.81
CA ASP A 120 2.73 4.85 -11.63
C ASP A 120 3.32 4.31 -10.31
N VAL A 121 4.56 4.68 -9.99
CA VAL A 121 5.23 4.33 -8.73
C VAL A 121 4.55 5.02 -7.54
N ALA A 122 4.22 6.31 -7.66
CA ALA A 122 3.48 7.06 -6.64
C ALA A 122 2.09 6.43 -6.36
N TRP A 123 1.41 6.00 -7.41
CA TRP A 123 0.10 5.35 -7.31
C TRP A 123 0.17 3.99 -6.60
N VAL A 124 1.15 3.15 -6.96
CA VAL A 124 1.38 1.88 -6.27
C VAL A 124 1.68 2.14 -4.79
N TRP A 125 2.59 3.06 -4.48
CA TRP A 125 2.94 3.40 -3.11
C TRP A 125 1.72 3.84 -2.29
N HIS A 126 0.94 4.80 -2.79
CA HIS A 126 -0.29 5.22 -2.12
C HIS A 126 -1.26 4.05 -1.91
N SER A 127 -1.43 3.21 -2.92
CA SER A 127 -2.38 2.09 -2.85
C SER A 127 -1.99 1.06 -1.78
N LEU A 128 -0.69 0.80 -1.61
CA LEU A 128 -0.19 -0.03 -0.51
C LEU A 128 -0.52 0.59 0.85
N LEU A 129 -0.36 1.91 1.00
CA LEU A 129 -0.70 2.63 2.25
C LEU A 129 -2.20 2.56 2.59
N THR A 130 -3.08 2.34 1.60
CA THR A 130 -4.52 2.14 1.86
C THR A 130 -4.88 0.75 2.41
N ALA A 131 -3.92 -0.19 2.44
CA ALA A 131 -4.03 -1.51 3.05
C ALA A 131 -2.85 -1.75 4.02
N PRO A 132 -2.81 -1.01 5.14
CA PRO A 132 -1.62 -0.86 5.97
C PRO A 132 -1.18 -2.14 6.68
N GLU A 133 -2.10 -3.07 6.97
CA GLU A 133 -1.76 -4.38 7.55
C GLU A 133 -0.91 -5.20 6.59
N ALA A 134 -1.40 -5.39 5.36
CA ALA A 134 -0.68 -6.11 4.31
C ALA A 134 0.62 -5.38 3.93
N CYS A 135 0.58 -4.05 3.85
CA CYS A 135 1.76 -3.22 3.62
C CYS A 135 2.82 -3.42 4.71
N TYR A 136 2.45 -3.26 5.98
CA TYR A 136 3.36 -3.43 7.12
C TYR A 136 3.98 -4.83 7.14
N ALA A 137 3.16 -5.88 6.97
CA ALA A 137 3.66 -7.25 6.92
C ALA A 137 4.68 -7.45 5.79
N MET A 138 4.37 -6.97 4.59
CA MET A 138 5.25 -7.04 3.41
C MET A 138 6.60 -6.35 3.66
N PHE A 139 6.59 -5.12 4.20
CA PHE A 139 7.82 -4.37 4.49
C PHE A 139 8.63 -5.01 5.64
N ALA A 140 7.96 -5.45 6.71
CA ALA A 140 8.62 -6.05 7.86
C ALA A 140 9.27 -7.40 7.49
N GLU A 141 8.58 -8.26 6.75
CA GLU A 141 9.06 -9.60 6.37
C GLU A 141 10.21 -9.52 5.36
N SER A 142 10.22 -8.49 4.52
CA SER A 142 11.28 -8.26 3.53
C SER A 142 12.52 -7.53 4.12
N ALA A 143 12.53 -7.21 5.42
CA ALA A 143 13.56 -6.37 6.07
C ALA A 143 13.65 -4.92 5.52
N PHE A 144 12.54 -4.39 5.00
CA PHE A 144 12.40 -3.01 4.50
C PHE A 144 11.60 -2.11 5.46
N ALA A 145 11.52 -2.44 6.75
CA ALA A 145 10.76 -1.67 7.74
C ALA A 145 11.18 -0.19 7.83
N ASN A 146 12.45 0.14 7.55
CA ASN A 146 12.92 1.53 7.48
C ASN A 146 12.16 2.37 6.44
N PHE A 147 11.71 1.76 5.34
CA PHE A 147 10.95 2.47 4.32
C PHE A 147 9.59 3.00 4.84
N LEU A 148 9.03 2.38 5.88
CA LEU A 148 7.81 2.86 6.54
C LEU A 148 8.02 4.23 7.23
N GLN A 149 9.27 4.63 7.48
CA GLN A 149 9.61 5.95 8.00
C GLN A 149 9.63 7.05 6.93
N VAL A 150 9.58 6.68 5.65
CA VAL A 150 9.58 7.63 4.53
C VAL A 150 8.17 8.19 4.36
N PRO A 151 7.96 9.51 4.54
CA PRO A 151 6.66 10.12 4.35
C PRO A 151 6.27 10.09 2.87
N PHE A 152 5.04 9.66 2.58
CA PHE A 152 4.52 9.75 1.22
C PHE A 152 4.36 11.23 0.81
N PRO A 153 4.95 11.68 -0.32
CA PRO A 153 5.00 13.09 -0.67
C PRO A 153 3.69 13.57 -1.34
N LEU A 154 2.53 13.35 -0.70
CA LEU A 154 1.20 13.62 -1.28
C LEU A 154 1.04 15.07 -1.75
N ARG A 155 1.47 16.04 -0.95
CA ARG A 155 1.32 17.47 -1.28
C ARG A 155 2.16 17.83 -2.49
N GLN A 156 3.43 17.45 -2.46
CA GLN A 156 4.39 17.71 -3.54
C GLN A 156 3.94 17.05 -4.84
N LEU A 157 3.40 15.83 -4.77
CA LEU A 157 2.79 15.16 -5.92
C LEU A 157 1.59 15.94 -6.46
N GLY A 158 0.63 16.32 -5.60
CA GLY A 158 -0.57 17.06 -6.00
C GLY A 158 -0.29 18.47 -6.52
N ASP A 159 0.73 19.13 -6.00
CA ASP A 159 1.16 20.46 -6.45
C ASP A 159 1.89 20.41 -7.78
N ALA A 160 2.61 19.33 -8.05
CA ALA A 160 3.24 19.05 -9.34
C ALA A 160 2.24 18.60 -10.43
N ILE A 161 0.96 18.40 -10.10
CA ILE A 161 -0.09 18.04 -11.06
C ILE A 161 -0.86 19.30 -11.49
N SER A 162 -0.81 19.59 -12.79
CA SER A 162 -1.47 20.72 -13.43
C SER A 162 -3.00 20.57 -13.48
N SER A 163 -3.70 21.63 -13.89
CA SER A 163 -5.15 21.60 -14.15
C SER A 163 -5.54 20.65 -15.29
N SER A 164 -4.61 20.37 -16.20
CA SER A 164 -4.76 19.40 -17.30
C SER A 164 -4.45 17.97 -16.85
N PHE A 165 -4.12 17.78 -15.57
CA PHE A 165 -3.70 16.51 -14.97
C PHE A 165 -2.38 15.95 -15.51
N ASP A 166 -1.55 16.83 -16.08
CA ASP A 166 -0.17 16.52 -16.43
C ASP A 166 0.71 16.64 -15.17
N TYR A 167 1.55 15.63 -14.95
CA TYR A 167 2.43 15.55 -13.79
C TYR A 167 3.83 16.05 -14.16
N THR A 168 4.25 17.17 -13.58
CA THR A 168 5.52 17.84 -13.88
C THR A 168 6.29 18.17 -12.59
N PRO A 169 6.94 17.17 -11.96
CA PRO A 169 7.80 17.40 -10.80
C PRO A 169 9.04 18.21 -11.17
N ASP A 170 9.62 18.87 -10.16
CA ASP A 170 10.83 19.67 -10.31
C ASP A 170 12.06 18.82 -10.69
N GLN A 171 13.05 19.46 -11.29
CA GLN A 171 14.24 18.78 -11.83
C GLN A 171 15.07 18.09 -10.74
N LEU A 172 15.11 18.64 -9.52
CA LEU A 172 15.87 18.04 -8.43
C LEU A 172 15.23 16.73 -7.96
N ALA A 173 13.90 16.71 -7.79
CA ALA A 173 13.16 15.51 -7.44
C ALA A 173 13.41 14.38 -8.45
N ARG A 174 13.34 14.69 -9.75
CA ARG A 174 13.62 13.74 -10.84
C ARG A 174 15.07 13.27 -10.82
N HIS A 175 16.02 14.19 -10.68
CA HIS A 175 17.44 13.85 -10.59
C HIS A 175 17.73 12.91 -9.42
N ASN A 176 17.19 13.18 -8.24
CA ASN A 176 17.38 12.32 -7.07
C ASN A 176 16.74 10.93 -7.26
N PHE A 177 15.60 10.83 -7.97
CA PHE A 177 14.99 9.55 -8.33
C PHE A 177 15.92 8.73 -9.25
N ASP A 178 16.45 9.35 -10.30
CA ASP A 178 17.36 8.69 -11.25
C ASP A 178 18.67 8.28 -10.54
N ALA A 179 19.20 9.14 -9.67
CA ALA A 179 20.40 8.87 -8.88
C ALA A 179 20.21 7.68 -7.91
N LEU A 180 19.02 7.55 -7.30
CA LEU A 180 18.69 6.40 -6.45
C LEU A 180 18.79 5.09 -7.23
N LEU A 181 18.18 5.03 -8.42
CA LEU A 181 18.18 3.82 -9.24
C LEU A 181 19.55 3.50 -9.82
N ALA A 182 20.30 4.52 -10.25
CA ALA A 182 21.64 4.37 -10.79
C ALA A 182 22.64 3.84 -9.74
N ASN A 183 22.45 4.21 -8.47
CA ASN A 183 23.30 3.77 -7.36
C ASN A 183 22.86 2.42 -6.75
N PHE A 184 21.72 1.86 -7.15
CA PHE A 184 21.21 0.60 -6.60
C PHE A 184 21.70 -0.62 -7.39
N GLY A 185 22.28 -1.61 -6.69
CA GLY A 185 22.80 -2.83 -7.31
C GLY A 185 23.89 -2.56 -8.35
N LYS A 186 23.75 -3.16 -9.52
CA LYS A 186 24.61 -2.89 -10.70
C LYS A 186 24.21 -1.65 -11.51
N GLY A 187 23.28 -0.85 -10.98
CA GLY A 187 22.70 0.30 -11.65
C GLY A 187 21.48 -0.07 -12.47
N TYR A 188 20.35 0.56 -12.15
CA TYR A 188 19.10 0.45 -12.89
C TYR A 188 18.80 1.76 -13.61
N TYR A 189 18.26 1.64 -14.81
CA TYR A 189 17.67 2.76 -15.54
C TYR A 189 16.19 2.50 -15.75
N LEU A 190 15.36 3.41 -15.27
CA LEU A 190 13.92 3.41 -15.52
C LEU A 190 13.57 4.74 -16.18
N GLU A 191 12.88 4.69 -17.31
CA GLU A 191 12.34 5.91 -17.91
C GLU A 191 11.37 6.57 -16.93
N TYR A 192 11.60 7.85 -16.59
CA TYR A 192 10.78 8.54 -15.61
C TYR A 192 9.32 8.67 -16.07
N GLU A 193 9.11 9.09 -17.32
CA GLU A 193 7.80 9.15 -17.98
C GLU A 193 7.73 8.13 -19.10
N ASN A 194 6.72 7.25 -19.06
CA ASN A 194 6.50 6.28 -20.11
C ASN A 194 5.55 6.87 -21.17
N VAL A 195 6.13 7.41 -22.24
CA VAL A 195 5.38 8.07 -23.33
C VAL A 195 4.61 7.04 -24.18
N THR A 196 5.16 5.83 -24.32
CA THR A 196 4.57 4.72 -25.08
C THR A 196 4.83 3.39 -24.40
N PHE A 197 3.79 2.76 -23.86
CA PHE A 197 3.90 1.49 -23.16
C PHE A 197 3.60 0.31 -24.09
N ASP A 198 4.64 -0.46 -24.45
CA ASP A 198 4.51 -1.75 -25.10
C ASP A 198 5.07 -2.87 -24.19
N PRO A 199 4.19 -3.69 -23.56
CA PRO A 199 4.64 -4.73 -22.65
C PRO A 199 5.41 -5.87 -23.34
N SER A 200 5.38 -5.97 -24.67
CA SER A 200 6.16 -6.99 -25.39
C SER A 200 7.62 -6.56 -25.63
N SER A 201 7.87 -5.24 -25.65
CA SER A 201 9.22 -4.68 -25.80
C SER A 201 10.05 -4.73 -24.51
N ILE A 202 9.38 -4.78 -23.36
CA ILE A 202 10.02 -4.80 -22.03
C ILE A 202 10.35 -6.25 -21.68
N VAL A 203 11.64 -6.59 -21.62
CA VAL A 203 12.10 -7.93 -21.25
C VAL A 203 12.55 -7.96 -19.80
N LEU A 204 11.95 -8.84 -19.00
CA LEU A 204 12.27 -9.05 -17.60
C LEU A 204 13.12 -10.32 -17.43
N PRO A 205 14.26 -10.26 -16.73
CA PRO A 205 14.91 -11.47 -16.23
C PRO A 205 14.03 -12.12 -15.16
N VAL A 206 14.10 -13.44 -15.01
CA VAL A 206 13.42 -14.18 -13.93
C VAL A 206 14.47 -15.02 -13.22
N TYR A 207 14.67 -14.77 -11.94
CA TYR A 207 15.67 -15.42 -11.10
C TYR A 207 15.05 -16.52 -10.24
N CYS A 208 15.87 -17.52 -9.91
CA CYS A 208 15.46 -18.59 -9.01
C CYS A 208 15.41 -18.10 -7.55
N PRO A 209 14.31 -18.31 -6.81
CA PRO A 209 14.21 -17.92 -5.41
C PRO A 209 15.27 -18.57 -4.50
N ILE A 210 15.73 -19.77 -4.87
CA ILE A 210 16.66 -20.59 -4.06
C ILE A 210 18.10 -20.32 -4.48
N SER A 211 18.44 -20.55 -5.75
CA SER A 211 19.82 -20.45 -6.23
C SER A 211 20.25 -19.03 -6.61
N LYS A 212 19.29 -18.09 -6.71
CA LYS A 212 19.47 -16.72 -7.25
C LYS A 212 19.99 -16.67 -8.70
N ALA A 213 20.14 -17.83 -9.36
CA ALA A 213 20.57 -17.90 -10.74
C ALA A 213 19.48 -17.38 -11.69
N LEU A 214 19.90 -16.73 -12.78
CA LEU A 214 19.01 -16.36 -13.87
C LEU A 214 18.43 -17.62 -14.52
N LEU A 215 17.11 -17.75 -14.51
CA LEU A 215 16.42 -18.89 -15.10
C LEU A 215 16.10 -18.65 -16.58
N VAL A 216 15.52 -17.49 -16.87
CA VAL A 216 15.03 -17.12 -18.20
C VAL A 216 14.81 -15.61 -18.27
N SER A 217 14.81 -15.03 -19.47
CA SER A 217 14.34 -13.67 -19.71
C SER A 217 13.09 -13.72 -20.59
N VAL A 218 12.03 -13.03 -20.19
CA VAL A 218 10.73 -13.09 -20.86
C VAL A 218 10.14 -11.69 -21.05
N PRO A 219 9.35 -11.45 -22.11
CA PRO A 219 8.58 -10.22 -22.24
C PRO A 219 7.63 -10.03 -21.06
N LEU A 220 7.44 -8.79 -20.63
CA LEU A 220 6.51 -8.41 -19.57
C LEU A 220 5.08 -8.87 -19.90
N SER A 221 4.65 -8.78 -21.16
CA SER A 221 3.34 -9.27 -21.60
C SER A 221 3.14 -10.76 -21.35
N HIS A 222 4.20 -11.55 -21.46
CA HIS A 222 4.17 -12.98 -21.15
C HIS A 222 4.23 -13.23 -19.64
N PHE A 223 5.10 -12.52 -18.92
CA PHE A 223 5.24 -12.66 -17.46
C PHE A 223 4.01 -12.21 -16.68
N ALA A 224 3.29 -11.18 -17.15
CA ALA A 224 2.08 -10.69 -16.50
C ALA A 224 0.85 -11.59 -16.75
N CYS A 225 0.94 -12.55 -17.68
CA CYS A 225 -0.17 -13.41 -18.04
C CYS A 225 -0.46 -14.43 -16.93
N SER A 226 -1.72 -14.60 -16.55
CA SER A 226 -2.13 -15.60 -15.53
C SER A 226 -1.75 -17.03 -15.90
N SER A 227 -1.59 -17.33 -17.19
CA SER A 227 -1.16 -18.63 -17.72
C SER A 227 0.34 -18.72 -18.00
N PHE A 228 1.16 -17.81 -17.47
CA PHE A 228 2.61 -17.76 -17.66
C PHE A 228 3.27 -19.13 -17.48
N SER A 229 3.94 -19.59 -18.54
CA SER A 229 4.68 -20.85 -18.57
C SER A 229 5.80 -20.79 -19.59
N VAL A 230 7.03 -21.07 -19.16
CA VAL A 230 8.22 -20.98 -20.02
C VAL A 230 9.23 -22.06 -19.68
N ARG A 231 9.94 -22.57 -20.70
CA ARG A 231 11.01 -23.55 -20.51
C ARG A 231 12.32 -22.85 -20.15
N SER A 232 12.96 -23.31 -19.08
CA SER A 232 14.29 -22.88 -18.64
C SER A 232 15.27 -24.05 -18.62
N LYS A 233 16.52 -23.76 -18.24
CA LYS A 233 17.55 -24.78 -17.96
C LYS A 233 17.16 -25.72 -16.81
N GLU A 234 16.33 -25.26 -15.89
CA GLU A 234 15.86 -26.02 -14.72
C GLU A 234 14.44 -26.58 -14.90
N GLY A 235 13.96 -26.68 -16.15
CA GLY A 235 12.63 -27.21 -16.48
C GLY A 235 11.59 -26.12 -16.75
N VAL A 236 10.31 -26.49 -16.67
CA VAL A 236 9.18 -25.58 -16.94
C VAL A 236 8.94 -24.70 -15.71
N ILE A 237 8.89 -23.39 -15.95
CA ILE A 237 8.65 -22.35 -14.95
C ILE A 237 7.27 -21.76 -15.19
N SER A 238 6.48 -21.64 -14.13
CA SER A 238 5.22 -20.93 -14.08
C SER A 238 5.15 -20.11 -12.79
N HIS A 239 4.15 -19.25 -12.64
CA HIS A 239 3.96 -18.54 -11.36
C HIS A 239 3.81 -19.52 -10.19
N HIS A 240 3.12 -20.63 -10.39
CA HIS A 240 2.93 -21.64 -9.35
C HIS A 240 4.25 -22.32 -8.96
N SER A 241 5.10 -22.66 -9.94
CA SER A 241 6.39 -23.29 -9.61
C SER A 241 7.36 -22.32 -8.94
N LEU A 242 7.35 -21.03 -9.32
CA LEU A 242 8.11 -19.98 -8.63
C LEU A 242 7.61 -19.74 -7.20
N ALA A 243 6.30 -19.65 -7.01
CA ALA A 243 5.69 -19.49 -5.68
C ALA A 243 6.06 -20.65 -4.75
N ARG A 244 6.01 -21.89 -5.25
CA ARG A 244 6.46 -23.07 -4.49
C ARG A 244 7.94 -22.96 -4.08
N ARG A 245 8.83 -22.63 -5.03
CA ARG A 245 10.27 -22.45 -4.75
C ARG A 245 10.53 -21.33 -3.74
N GLN A 246 9.76 -20.24 -3.79
CA GLN A 246 9.84 -19.14 -2.82
C GLN A 246 9.46 -19.61 -1.42
N SER A 247 8.38 -20.39 -1.28
CA SER A 247 7.99 -20.99 0.00
C SER A 247 9.08 -21.92 0.55
N ASP A 248 9.66 -22.77 -0.30
CA ASP A 248 10.75 -23.68 0.09
C ASP A 248 12.01 -22.89 0.54
N ALA A 249 12.33 -21.80 -0.16
CA ALA A 249 13.43 -20.90 0.21
C ALA A 249 13.18 -20.25 1.59
N ALA A 250 11.96 -19.75 1.84
CA ALA A 250 11.58 -19.13 3.10
C ALA A 250 11.65 -20.14 4.28
N LEU A 251 11.19 -21.38 4.08
CA LEU A 251 11.31 -22.44 5.08
C LEU A 251 12.76 -22.77 5.41
N THR A 252 13.62 -22.85 4.39
CA THR A 252 15.05 -23.12 4.57
C THR A 252 15.72 -21.98 5.36
N GLN A 253 15.42 -20.72 5.01
CA GLN A 253 15.93 -19.55 5.74
C GLN A 253 15.40 -19.49 7.17
N SER A 254 14.15 -19.85 7.41
CA SER A 254 13.55 -19.92 8.75
C SER A 254 14.19 -21.01 9.61
N ALA A 255 14.43 -22.20 9.04
CA ALA A 255 15.14 -23.30 9.71
C ALA A 255 16.57 -22.92 10.10
N LEU A 256 17.25 -22.12 9.27
CA LEU A 256 18.58 -21.55 9.57
C LEU A 256 18.53 -20.42 10.63
N ARG A 257 17.41 -19.69 10.73
CA ARG A 257 17.20 -18.56 11.64
C ARG A 257 16.60 -18.95 13.01
N SER A 258 16.50 -20.24 13.34
CA SER A 258 15.94 -20.72 14.63
C SER A 258 16.72 -20.28 15.90
N SER A 259 17.67 -19.36 15.77
CA SER A 259 18.42 -18.73 16.86
C SER A 259 18.30 -17.19 16.93
N ARG A 260 17.54 -16.54 16.03
CA ARG A 260 17.29 -15.07 16.06
C ARG A 260 15.93 -14.66 15.46
N SER A 261 14.83 -15.27 15.88
CA SER A 261 13.52 -14.66 15.66
C SER A 261 13.36 -13.45 16.59
N LEU A 262 13.01 -12.28 16.04
CA LEU A 262 12.40 -11.21 16.84
C LEU A 262 11.18 -11.79 17.59
N PRO A 263 10.94 -11.41 18.85
CA PRO A 263 9.78 -11.90 19.59
C PRO A 263 8.48 -11.63 18.82
N LEU A 264 7.56 -12.60 18.87
CA LEU A 264 6.19 -12.51 18.31
C LEU A 264 5.31 -11.40 18.97
N GLU A 265 5.88 -10.50 19.77
CA GLU A 265 5.17 -9.62 20.70
C GLU A 265 4.89 -8.18 20.23
N GLU A 266 5.35 -7.72 19.06
CA GLU A 266 5.16 -6.31 18.65
C GLU A 266 4.59 -6.14 17.22
N ARG A 267 3.68 -7.01 16.76
CA ARG A 267 2.90 -6.67 15.57
C ARG A 267 1.80 -5.67 15.96
N PRO A 268 1.69 -4.52 15.27
CA PRO A 268 0.62 -3.57 15.54
C PRO A 268 -0.73 -4.26 15.31
N SER A 269 -1.68 -4.02 16.21
CA SER A 269 -3.04 -4.54 16.09
C SER A 269 -3.82 -3.70 15.08
N PHE A 270 -4.45 -4.37 14.12
CA PHE A 270 -5.32 -3.73 13.13
C PHE A 270 -6.78 -4.04 13.42
N GLY A 271 -7.67 -3.08 13.16
CA GLY A 271 -9.12 -3.22 13.31
C GLY A 271 -9.88 -2.62 12.15
N SER A 272 -11.13 -3.03 11.95
CA SER A 272 -12.01 -2.46 10.92
C SER A 272 -13.43 -2.30 11.48
N PRO A 273 -14.13 -1.19 11.20
CA PRO A 273 -15.51 -1.01 11.64
C PRO A 273 -16.45 -2.10 11.07
N GLY A 274 -16.93 -2.98 11.95
CA GLY A 274 -17.92 -4.01 11.60
C GLY A 274 -17.38 -5.39 11.28
N SER A 275 -16.07 -5.62 11.43
CA SER A 275 -15.52 -6.97 11.50
C SER A 275 -15.73 -7.52 12.91
N PRO A 276 -16.23 -8.77 13.10
CA PRO A 276 -16.41 -9.32 14.44
C PRO A 276 -15.08 -9.36 15.19
N SER A 277 -15.06 -8.86 16.44
CA SER A 277 -13.93 -9.03 17.34
C SER A 277 -13.72 -10.52 17.57
N THR A 278 -12.52 -11.03 17.31
CA THR A 278 -12.09 -12.32 17.86
C THR A 278 -11.83 -12.13 19.34
N ASP A 279 -12.89 -12.05 20.14
CA ASP A 279 -12.78 -11.98 21.60
C ASP A 279 -12.41 -13.36 22.14
N SER A 280 -11.25 -13.40 22.77
CA SER A 280 -10.78 -14.46 23.66
C SER A 280 -11.66 -14.51 24.90
N SER A 281 -12.79 -15.21 24.84
CA SER A 281 -13.52 -15.59 26.04
C SER A 281 -14.32 -16.86 25.78
N SER A 282 -13.87 -17.95 26.41
CA SER A 282 -14.56 -19.23 26.48
C SER A 282 -15.98 -19.06 27.03
N PRO A 283 -16.97 -19.81 26.51
CA PRO A 283 -18.01 -20.30 27.39
C PRO A 283 -18.24 -21.82 27.25
N THR A 284 -18.26 -22.45 28.41
CA THR A 284 -18.82 -23.78 28.74
C THR A 284 -20.13 -24.08 28.03
N SER A 285 -20.17 -25.21 27.32
CA SER A 285 -21.39 -25.80 26.76
C SER A 285 -22.02 -26.80 27.76
N PRO A 286 -23.36 -26.93 27.83
CA PRO A 286 -24.00 -28.16 28.24
C PRO A 286 -24.48 -28.96 27.02
N ILE A 287 -23.82 -30.11 26.86
CA ILE A 287 -24.27 -31.43 26.38
C ILE A 287 -25.72 -31.51 25.87
N ASN A 288 -25.91 -31.89 24.60
CA ASN A 288 -26.74 -33.04 24.27
C ASN A 288 -26.31 -33.73 22.97
N SER A 289 -26.33 -35.06 23.03
CA SER A 289 -25.64 -36.04 22.18
C SER A 289 -26.47 -36.58 21.01
N ASN A 290 -25.79 -36.84 19.90
CA ASN A 290 -25.91 -37.96 18.93
C ASN A 290 -25.29 -37.46 17.60
N SER A 291 -24.34 -38.09 16.92
CA SER A 291 -23.81 -39.45 16.91
C SER A 291 -22.53 -39.51 16.06
N SER A 292 -21.73 -40.56 16.30
CA SER A 292 -20.61 -41.14 15.51
C SER A 292 -19.25 -40.43 15.46
N CYS A 293 -18.36 -41.03 16.26
CA CYS A 293 -16.93 -40.88 16.50
C CYS A 293 -16.00 -40.91 15.27
N ALA A 294 -14.98 -40.03 15.29
CA ALA A 294 -13.57 -40.42 15.19
C ALA A 294 -12.68 -39.36 15.88
N SER A 295 -12.03 -39.79 16.97
CA SER A 295 -11.00 -39.15 17.81
C SER A 295 -9.81 -38.60 17.00
N SER A 296 -9.49 -37.29 16.99
CA SER A 296 -8.83 -36.45 18.01
C SER A 296 -7.34 -36.72 18.27
N SER A 297 -6.49 -35.79 17.81
CA SER A 297 -5.40 -35.27 18.64
C SER A 297 -5.26 -33.77 18.33
N SER A 298 -5.37 -32.96 19.38
CA SER A 298 -5.41 -31.50 19.37
C SER A 298 -4.05 -30.92 19.74
N THR A 299 -3.63 -29.86 19.04
CA THR A 299 -2.55 -28.94 19.43
C THR A 299 -2.76 -27.57 18.75
N PRO A 300 -2.22 -26.47 19.30
CA PRO A 300 -2.91 -25.19 19.41
C PRO A 300 -2.89 -24.33 18.15
N THR A 301 -3.98 -23.58 17.97
CA THR A 301 -4.29 -22.67 16.85
C THR A 301 -3.29 -21.51 16.79
N SER A 302 -2.33 -21.59 15.88
CA SER A 302 -1.64 -20.43 15.31
C SER A 302 -2.36 -20.00 14.02
N TRP A 303 -2.30 -18.72 13.67
CA TRP A 303 -2.93 -18.14 12.48
C TRP A 303 -2.30 -18.62 11.16
N THR A 304 -2.43 -19.90 10.86
CA THR A 304 -2.47 -20.40 9.48
C THR A 304 -3.93 -20.38 9.03
N SER A 305 -4.50 -19.19 8.83
CA SER A 305 -5.68 -19.09 7.97
C SER A 305 -5.20 -19.22 6.52
N GLN A 306 -4.77 -20.43 6.17
CA GLN A 306 -4.87 -20.88 4.79
C GLN A 306 -6.37 -20.89 4.49
N LYS A 307 -6.89 -19.77 3.95
CA LYS A 307 -7.94 -19.87 2.96
C LYS A 307 -7.50 -21.00 2.04
N SER A 308 -8.34 -22.02 1.92
CA SER A 308 -8.19 -23.03 0.88
C SER A 308 -8.18 -22.27 -0.45
N PHE A 309 -7.00 -21.93 -0.94
CA PHE A 309 -6.84 -21.47 -2.30
C PHE A 309 -7.37 -22.60 -3.17
N SER A 310 -8.43 -22.34 -3.93
CA SER A 310 -8.59 -23.03 -5.20
C SER A 310 -7.24 -22.91 -5.91
N PHE A 311 -6.71 -24.05 -6.33
CA PHE A 311 -5.33 -24.23 -6.79
C PHE A 311 -5.04 -23.58 -8.17
N GLU A 312 -5.78 -22.53 -8.54
CA GLU A 312 -6.00 -22.18 -9.95
C GLU A 312 -5.17 -21.01 -10.50
N SER A 313 -4.56 -20.14 -9.68
CA SER A 313 -3.49 -19.25 -10.17
C SER A 313 -2.62 -18.68 -9.04
N ALA A 314 -1.32 -18.59 -9.29
CA ALA A 314 -0.37 -17.91 -8.41
C ALA A 314 0.00 -16.55 -9.02
N ASN A 315 0.20 -15.53 -8.18
CA ASN A 315 0.50 -14.19 -8.65
C ASN A 315 1.93 -14.06 -9.22
N PRO A 316 2.15 -13.15 -10.18
CA PRO A 316 3.49 -12.75 -10.62
C PRO A 316 4.35 -12.27 -9.44
N LEU A 317 5.38 -13.04 -9.12
CA LEU A 317 6.37 -12.68 -8.10
C LEU A 317 7.38 -11.68 -8.67
N VAL A 318 6.99 -10.42 -8.71
CA VAL A 318 7.74 -9.33 -9.38
C VAL A 318 9.15 -9.14 -8.81
N HIS A 319 9.36 -9.38 -7.51
CA HIS A 319 10.68 -9.29 -6.90
C HIS A 319 11.68 -10.30 -7.46
N LEU A 320 11.22 -11.37 -8.11
CA LEU A 320 12.08 -12.33 -8.79
C LEU A 320 12.56 -11.84 -10.16
N THR A 321 12.19 -10.63 -10.58
CA THR A 321 12.70 -10.01 -11.81
C THR A 321 13.74 -8.94 -11.57
N ILE A 322 14.21 -8.82 -10.33
CA ILE A 322 15.26 -7.91 -9.89
C ILE A 322 16.43 -8.78 -9.42
N GLU A 323 17.65 -8.42 -9.82
CA GLU A 323 18.85 -9.23 -9.56
C GLU A 323 19.24 -9.18 -8.07
N GLU A 324 19.08 -8.01 -7.46
CA GLU A 324 19.39 -7.76 -6.07
C GLU A 324 18.25 -8.16 -5.13
N ASP A 325 18.58 -8.39 -3.86
CA ASP A 325 17.55 -8.51 -2.82
C ASP A 325 16.76 -7.19 -2.72
N CYS A 326 15.48 -7.28 -3.09
CA CYS A 326 14.56 -6.15 -3.16
C CYS A 326 13.30 -6.45 -2.34
N LEU A 327 12.44 -5.44 -2.22
CA LEU A 327 11.13 -5.56 -1.58
C LEU A 327 10.33 -6.71 -2.20
N GLN A 328 10.03 -7.74 -1.40
CA GLN A 328 9.21 -8.86 -1.85
C GLN A 328 7.73 -8.47 -1.79
N ILE A 329 7.17 -8.13 -2.94
CA ILE A 329 5.75 -7.81 -3.04
C ILE A 329 4.95 -9.11 -2.93
N SER A 330 4.33 -9.34 -1.78
CA SER A 330 3.52 -10.52 -1.48
C SER A 330 2.03 -10.17 -1.39
N GLY A 331 1.16 -11.09 -1.81
CA GLY A 331 -0.29 -10.91 -1.78
C GLY A 331 -0.91 -10.53 -3.13
N ASP A 332 -2.19 -10.20 -3.11
CA ASP A 332 -3.00 -9.93 -4.29
C ASP A 332 -3.14 -8.45 -4.61
N TRP A 333 -1.99 -7.81 -4.83
CA TRP A 333 -1.91 -6.38 -5.12
C TRP A 333 -2.34 -6.04 -6.54
N ILE A 334 -2.24 -6.98 -7.48
CA ILE A 334 -2.63 -6.75 -8.87
C ILE A 334 -4.13 -6.51 -8.94
N ASP A 335 -4.95 -7.39 -8.39
CA ASP A 335 -6.41 -7.23 -8.41
C ASP A 335 -6.84 -6.00 -7.59
N HIS A 336 -6.20 -5.78 -6.43
CA HIS A 336 -6.44 -4.58 -5.63
C HIS A 336 -6.23 -3.28 -6.44
N LEU A 337 -5.11 -3.19 -7.18
CA LEU A 337 -4.75 -2.04 -8.01
C LEU A 337 -5.63 -1.94 -9.26
N VAL A 338 -5.93 -3.06 -9.93
CA VAL A 338 -6.75 -3.09 -11.14
C VAL A 338 -8.18 -2.63 -10.84
N LEU A 339 -8.77 -3.13 -9.74
CA LEU A 339 -10.16 -2.87 -9.39
C LEU A 339 -10.36 -1.52 -8.70
N SER A 340 -9.44 -1.09 -7.83
CA SER A 340 -9.41 0.19 -7.07
C SER A 340 -10.79 0.89 -6.97
N PRO A 341 -11.79 0.28 -6.30
CA PRO A 341 -13.20 0.63 -6.49
C PRO A 341 -13.50 2.07 -6.05
N VAL A 342 -12.92 2.52 -4.93
CA VAL A 342 -13.13 3.89 -4.43
C VAL A 342 -12.60 4.93 -5.41
N GLN A 343 -11.40 4.71 -5.95
CA GLN A 343 -10.79 5.61 -6.92
C GLN A 343 -11.65 5.69 -8.19
N ASN A 344 -12.12 4.55 -8.69
CA ASN A 344 -12.95 4.47 -9.89
C ASN A 344 -14.32 5.16 -9.70
N ILE A 345 -14.98 4.98 -8.55
CA ILE A 345 -16.25 5.65 -8.26
C ILE A 345 -16.04 7.18 -8.15
N ILE A 346 -14.94 7.63 -7.55
CA ILE A 346 -14.64 9.06 -7.43
C ILE A 346 -14.33 9.69 -8.79
N ASP A 347 -13.53 9.01 -9.62
CA ASP A 347 -13.18 9.49 -10.96
C ASP A 347 -14.41 9.57 -11.87
N SER A 348 -15.28 8.56 -11.86
CA SER A 348 -16.56 8.58 -12.60
C SER A 348 -17.51 9.70 -12.14
N GLY A 349 -17.40 10.11 -10.87
CA GLY A 349 -18.13 11.25 -10.32
C GLY A 349 -17.63 12.62 -10.79
N ASN A 350 -16.46 12.69 -11.44
CA ASN A 350 -15.82 13.92 -11.93
C ASN A 350 -15.79 15.06 -10.89
N TRP A 351 -15.38 14.74 -9.65
CA TRP A 351 -15.45 15.67 -8.53
C TRP A 351 -14.58 16.92 -8.74
N LEU A 352 -13.45 16.78 -9.42
CA LEU A 352 -12.48 17.86 -9.65
C LEU A 352 -13.04 19.01 -10.49
N SER A 353 -13.99 18.75 -11.40
CA SER A 353 -14.60 19.80 -12.21
C SER A 353 -15.77 20.51 -11.50
N HIS A 354 -16.09 20.11 -10.26
CA HIS A 354 -17.26 20.64 -9.57
C HIS A 354 -17.00 22.08 -9.07
N PRO A 355 -17.87 23.07 -9.39
CA PRO A 355 -17.62 24.49 -9.10
C PRO A 355 -17.51 24.81 -7.59
N LYS A 356 -18.10 23.97 -6.74
CA LYS A 356 -18.04 24.09 -5.26
C LYS A 356 -17.08 23.10 -4.58
N LEU A 357 -16.10 22.56 -5.32
CA LEU A 357 -15.18 21.52 -4.81
C LEU A 357 -14.55 21.89 -3.46
N SER A 358 -14.03 23.11 -3.31
CA SER A 358 -13.38 23.56 -2.05
C SER A 358 -14.31 23.46 -0.83
N VAL A 359 -15.56 23.91 -0.98
CA VAL A 359 -16.58 23.81 0.09
C VAL A 359 -16.92 22.35 0.39
N MET A 360 -16.99 21.52 -0.65
CA MET A 360 -17.32 20.09 -0.52
C MET A 360 -16.20 19.31 0.17
N LEU A 361 -14.95 19.56 -0.16
CA LEU A 361 -13.79 18.96 0.51
C LEU A 361 -13.68 19.44 1.97
N THR A 362 -13.95 20.71 2.23
CA THR A 362 -13.99 21.23 3.61
C THR A 362 -15.07 20.53 4.43
N SER A 363 -16.25 20.32 3.85
CA SER A 363 -17.32 19.51 4.47
C SER A 363 -16.89 18.05 4.70
N ALA A 364 -16.23 17.42 3.72
CA ALA A 364 -15.74 16.05 3.84
C ALA A 364 -14.73 15.89 5.00
N VAL A 365 -13.79 16.82 5.17
CA VAL A 365 -12.84 16.84 6.29
C VAL A 365 -13.56 16.98 7.63
N MET A 366 -14.55 17.87 7.73
CA MET A 366 -15.34 18.03 8.95
C MET A 366 -16.19 16.79 9.29
N ARG A 367 -16.73 16.11 8.26
CA ARG A 367 -17.46 14.86 8.40
C ARG A 367 -16.56 13.72 8.83
N TYR A 368 -15.35 13.62 8.29
CA TYR A 368 -14.34 12.66 8.72
C TYR A 368 -13.99 12.83 10.20
N LYS A 369 -13.71 14.06 10.65
CA LYS A 369 -13.49 14.38 12.07
C LYS A 369 -14.66 13.95 12.96
N SER A 370 -15.89 14.18 12.49
CA SER A 370 -17.11 13.79 13.22
C SER A 370 -17.31 12.26 13.23
N PHE A 371 -16.97 11.58 12.14
CA PHE A 371 -17.03 10.13 12.03
C PHE A 371 -16.07 9.45 13.01
N TRP A 372 -14.83 9.93 13.14
CA TRP A 372 -13.89 9.40 14.12
C TRP A 372 -14.35 9.52 15.56
N LYS A 373 -15.12 10.56 15.89
CA LYS A 373 -15.73 10.68 17.22
C LYS A 373 -16.79 9.60 17.48
N LEU A 374 -17.35 8.96 16.45
CA LEU A 374 -18.25 7.81 16.60
C LEU A 374 -17.49 6.50 16.88
N LEU A 375 -16.21 6.42 16.49
CA LEU A 375 -15.33 5.35 16.89
C LEU A 375 -14.97 5.57 18.37
N SER A 376 -15.15 4.55 19.20
CA SER A 376 -14.88 4.60 20.64
C SER A 376 -13.78 3.62 20.98
N LYS A 377 -12.95 3.94 21.98
CA LYS A 377 -12.16 2.93 22.70
C LYS A 377 -13.11 1.86 23.22
N ASN A 378 -12.76 0.58 23.05
CA ASN A 378 -13.54 -0.60 23.47
C ASN A 378 -14.90 -0.82 22.77
N SER A 379 -15.03 -0.54 21.48
CA SER A 379 -16.30 -0.75 20.80
C SER A 379 -16.59 -2.22 20.46
N THR A 380 -17.44 -2.87 21.27
CA THR A 380 -18.41 -3.88 20.82
C THR A 380 -19.57 -3.24 20.03
N GLY A 381 -19.34 -2.06 19.48
CA GLY A 381 -20.32 -1.20 18.83
C GLY A 381 -20.69 -1.67 17.42
N PRO A 382 -21.73 -1.07 16.82
CA PRO A 382 -22.21 -1.45 15.50
C PRO A 382 -21.17 -1.18 14.41
N ALA A 383 -21.20 -2.00 13.35
CA ALA A 383 -20.47 -1.76 12.12
C ALA A 383 -20.78 -0.35 11.58
N LEU A 384 -19.78 0.55 11.56
CA LEU A 384 -19.95 1.92 11.08
C LEU A 384 -19.55 2.03 9.61
N VAL A 385 -20.45 2.57 8.78
CA VAL A 385 -20.25 2.68 7.32
C VAL A 385 -19.77 4.08 6.93
N PRO A 386 -18.50 4.27 6.51
CA PRO A 386 -18.05 5.57 6.02
C PRO A 386 -18.67 5.89 4.66
N THR A 387 -19.09 7.14 4.46
CA THR A 387 -19.49 7.63 3.13
C THR A 387 -18.27 7.80 2.21
N LEU A 388 -18.48 7.91 0.89
CA LEU A 388 -17.37 7.96 -0.09
C LEU A 388 -16.42 9.15 0.14
N ASP A 389 -16.95 10.32 0.51
CA ASP A 389 -16.17 11.51 0.89
C ASP A 389 -15.38 11.32 2.19
N ILE A 390 -15.94 10.59 3.17
CA ILE A 390 -15.23 10.20 4.38
C ILE A 390 -14.10 9.22 4.02
N ARG A 391 -14.34 8.25 3.13
CA ARG A 391 -13.29 7.32 2.64
C ARG A 391 -12.16 8.05 1.91
N LEU A 392 -12.47 9.06 1.09
CA LEU A 392 -11.45 9.91 0.46
C LEU A 392 -10.52 10.53 1.51
N VAL A 393 -11.08 11.19 2.52
CA VAL A 393 -10.28 11.83 3.58
C VAL A 393 -9.55 10.78 4.42
N TRP A 394 -10.14 9.61 4.63
CA TRP A 394 -9.48 8.50 5.33
C TRP A 394 -8.24 8.02 4.58
N TYR A 395 -8.34 7.76 3.28
CA TYR A 395 -7.17 7.39 2.46
C TYR A 395 -6.13 8.49 2.37
N THR A 396 -6.58 9.75 2.38
CA THR A 396 -5.67 10.92 2.50
C THR A 396 -4.89 10.85 3.82
N HIS A 397 -5.53 10.46 4.93
CA HIS A 397 -4.87 10.33 6.22
C HIS A 397 -3.87 9.17 6.22
N MET A 398 -4.25 8.02 5.66
CA MET A 398 -3.40 6.81 5.62
C MET A 398 -2.13 6.98 4.78
N ALA A 399 -2.11 7.94 3.86
CA ALA A 399 -0.88 8.34 3.15
C ALA A 399 0.22 8.82 4.11
N ARG A 400 -0.13 9.26 5.33
CA ARG A 400 0.78 9.63 6.41
C ARG A 400 0.85 8.50 7.44
N PHE A 401 1.43 7.37 7.06
CA PHE A 401 1.26 6.11 7.78
C PHE A 401 1.60 6.18 9.27
N ASN A 402 2.75 6.74 9.65
CA ASN A 402 3.17 6.80 11.05
C ASN A 402 2.23 7.69 11.86
N GLU A 403 1.91 8.89 11.36
CA GLU A 403 1.00 9.80 12.06
C GLU A 403 -0.41 9.23 12.13
N TYR A 404 -0.84 8.53 11.09
CA TYR A 404 -2.13 7.84 11.06
C TYR A 404 -2.19 6.71 12.07
N ALA A 405 -1.14 5.89 12.17
CA ALA A 405 -1.04 4.79 13.13
C ALA A 405 -1.12 5.33 14.57
N ASP A 406 -0.32 6.34 14.89
CA ASP A 406 -0.32 6.99 16.21
C ASP A 406 -1.70 7.60 16.53
N PHE A 407 -2.28 8.33 15.56
CA PHE A 407 -3.63 8.90 15.69
C PHE A 407 -4.67 7.82 15.95
N SER A 408 -4.62 6.72 15.21
CA SER A 408 -5.60 5.64 15.33
C SER A 408 -5.47 4.92 16.66
N VAL A 409 -4.26 4.51 17.06
CA VAL A 409 -4.02 3.85 18.35
C VAL A 409 -4.45 4.77 19.50
N PHE A 410 -4.18 6.06 19.40
CA PHE A 410 -4.64 7.03 20.41
C PHE A 410 -6.17 7.04 20.56
N HIS A 411 -6.93 6.95 19.47
CA HIS A 411 -8.40 7.03 19.50
C HIS A 411 -9.12 5.69 19.71
N THR A 412 -8.53 4.57 19.27
CA THR A 412 -9.22 3.26 19.20
C THR A 412 -8.41 2.09 19.75
N ASP A 413 -7.22 2.32 20.30
CA ASP A 413 -6.28 1.30 20.82
C ASP A 413 -5.72 0.31 19.77
N VAL A 414 -6.23 0.38 18.54
CA VAL A 414 -5.78 -0.36 17.35
C VAL A 414 -5.62 0.59 16.15
N ILE A 415 -4.86 0.17 15.15
CA ILE A 415 -4.81 0.84 13.85
C ILE A 415 -6.07 0.45 13.07
N MET A 416 -7.04 1.35 13.01
CA MET A 416 -8.25 1.17 12.24
C MET A 416 -7.94 1.22 10.75
N VAL A 417 -8.72 0.52 9.94
CA VAL A 417 -8.68 0.62 8.48
C VAL A 417 -10.09 0.75 7.94
N PRO A 418 -10.27 1.40 6.77
CA PRO A 418 -11.55 1.40 6.09
C PRO A 418 -12.01 -0.03 5.80
N PRO A 419 -13.31 -0.31 5.96
CA PRO A 419 -13.88 -1.62 5.66
C PRO A 419 -13.71 -1.96 4.18
N VAL A 420 -13.45 -3.24 3.91
CA VAL A 420 -13.39 -3.77 2.54
C VAL A 420 -14.74 -3.56 1.86
N SER A 421 -14.74 -3.15 0.59
CA SER A 421 -15.99 -2.98 -0.17
C SER A 421 -16.79 -4.28 -0.18
N GLY A 422 -18.10 -4.20 0.03
CA GLY A 422 -18.99 -5.35 0.15
C GLY A 422 -19.05 -6.02 1.53
N SER A 423 -18.20 -5.63 2.49
CA SER A 423 -18.22 -6.22 3.85
C SER A 423 -19.33 -5.69 4.76
N GLN A 424 -19.92 -4.54 4.41
CA GLN A 424 -20.92 -3.85 5.23
C GLN A 424 -22.29 -3.86 4.54
N THR A 425 -23.35 -3.73 5.33
CA THR A 425 -24.73 -3.78 4.81
C THR A 425 -25.42 -2.42 4.82
N THR A 426 -26.55 -2.33 4.10
CA THR A 426 -27.45 -1.17 4.17
C THR A 426 -27.99 -0.91 5.58
N LYS A 427 -28.23 -1.98 6.37
CA LYS A 427 -28.66 -1.85 7.76
C LYS A 427 -27.60 -1.18 8.63
N ASP A 428 -26.32 -1.44 8.37
CA ASP A 428 -25.22 -0.83 9.10
C ASP A 428 -25.07 0.65 8.76
N LEU A 429 -25.34 1.01 7.51
CA LEU A 429 -25.41 2.41 7.09
C LEU A 429 -26.55 3.17 7.79
N GLU A 430 -27.73 2.58 7.92
CA GLU A 430 -28.87 3.19 8.63
C GLU A 430 -28.57 3.42 10.12
N LYS A 431 -27.93 2.44 10.77
CA LYS A 431 -27.45 2.59 12.15
C LYS A 431 -26.44 3.73 12.28
N THR A 432 -25.45 3.77 11.38
CA THR A 432 -24.44 4.83 11.34
C THR A 432 -25.09 6.20 11.18
N ALA A 433 -26.05 6.32 10.27
CA ALA A 433 -26.76 7.57 10.02
C ALA A 433 -27.56 8.04 11.24
N THR A 434 -28.22 7.11 11.92
CA THR A 434 -28.98 7.39 13.15
C THR A 434 -28.07 7.87 14.27
N LEU A 435 -26.94 7.19 14.49
CA LEU A 435 -25.94 7.58 15.49
C LEU A 435 -25.35 8.96 15.21
N TYR A 436 -24.97 9.21 13.96
CA TYR A 436 -24.42 10.50 13.53
C TYR A 436 -25.43 11.64 13.74
N GLN A 437 -26.68 11.45 13.32
CA GLN A 437 -27.75 12.44 13.51
C GLN A 437 -28.02 12.71 14.99
N LYS A 438 -28.04 11.67 15.82
CA LYS A 438 -28.25 11.80 17.27
C LYS A 438 -27.11 12.57 17.94
N ARG A 439 -25.86 12.36 17.52
CA ARG A 439 -24.67 12.96 18.17
C ARG A 439 -24.35 14.37 17.68
N PHE A 440 -24.53 14.64 16.39
CA PHE A 440 -24.10 15.90 15.78
C PHE A 440 -25.26 16.78 15.31
N HIS A 441 -26.50 16.34 15.48
CA HIS A 441 -27.71 17.05 15.03
C HIS A 441 -27.69 17.42 13.53
N ALA A 442 -26.95 16.65 12.72
CA ALA A 442 -26.77 16.86 11.29
C ALA A 442 -27.02 15.56 10.51
N PRO A 443 -27.59 15.63 9.28
CA PRO A 443 -27.86 14.44 8.50
C PRO A 443 -26.56 13.76 8.07
N TYR A 444 -26.51 12.44 8.18
CA TYR A 444 -25.34 11.70 7.71
C TYR A 444 -25.27 11.62 6.19
N LEU A 445 -26.42 11.43 5.53
CA LEU A 445 -26.56 11.44 4.08
C LEU A 445 -27.21 12.76 3.66
N HIS A 446 -26.47 13.58 2.93
CA HIS A 446 -26.93 14.90 2.51
C HIS A 446 -27.65 14.90 1.15
N CYS A 447 -27.59 13.80 0.39
CA CYS A 447 -28.28 13.74 -0.89
C CYS A 447 -29.78 13.47 -0.69
N GLY A 448 -30.62 14.24 -1.37
CA GLY A 448 -32.08 14.14 -1.26
C GLY A 448 -32.75 12.92 -1.89
N HIS A 449 -32.03 11.79 -1.98
CA HIS A 449 -32.46 10.56 -2.64
C HIS A 449 -33.06 9.52 -1.69
N THR A 450 -33.12 9.78 -0.38
CA THR A 450 -33.86 8.91 0.55
C THR A 450 -35.34 9.33 0.58
N ARG A 451 -36.26 8.36 0.77
CA ARG A 451 -37.72 8.53 0.64
C ARG A 451 -38.33 9.65 1.51
N ASN A 452 -37.60 10.11 2.55
CA ASN A 452 -38.02 11.14 3.51
C ASN A 452 -37.11 12.38 3.52
N SER A 453 -36.32 12.62 2.47
CA SER A 453 -35.34 13.71 2.47
C SER A 453 -36.00 15.10 2.37
N PRO A 454 -35.60 16.10 3.20
CA PRO A 454 -36.12 17.46 3.10
C PRO A 454 -35.84 18.05 1.70
N PRO A 455 -36.73 18.90 1.13
CA PRO A 455 -36.54 19.47 -0.21
C PRO A 455 -35.22 20.26 -0.40
N PHE A 456 -34.59 20.74 0.68
CA PHE A 456 -33.28 21.38 0.66
C PHE A 456 -32.12 20.43 0.26
N SER A 457 -32.23 19.14 0.55
CA SER A 457 -31.21 18.10 0.29
C SER A 457 -31.01 17.75 -1.20
N ARG A 458 -31.95 18.13 -2.06
CA ARG A 458 -31.81 17.97 -3.53
C ARG A 458 -30.94 19.05 -4.17
N LYS A 459 -30.61 20.12 -3.42
CA LYS A 459 -29.81 21.27 -3.89
C LYS A 459 -28.43 21.37 -3.22
N THR A 460 -28.12 20.49 -2.27
CA THR A 460 -26.83 20.46 -1.57
C THR A 460 -25.82 19.62 -2.36
N CYS A 461 -24.89 20.30 -3.03
CA CYS A 461 -23.71 19.69 -3.65
C CYS A 461 -22.93 18.91 -2.59
N THR A 462 -23.09 17.59 -2.53
CA THR A 462 -22.42 16.74 -1.54
C THR A 462 -21.84 15.50 -2.19
N LEU A 463 -20.59 15.22 -1.83
CA LEU A 463 -19.82 14.06 -2.29
C LEU A 463 -20.28 12.75 -1.61
N SER A 464 -21.12 12.87 -0.57
CA SER A 464 -21.69 11.79 0.23
C SER A 464 -22.97 11.19 -0.37
N CYS A 465 -23.06 11.07 -1.70
CA CYS A 465 -24.28 10.59 -2.35
C CYS A 465 -24.53 9.09 -2.06
N TYR A 466 -25.77 8.75 -1.75
CA TYR A 466 -26.23 7.41 -1.41
C TYR A 466 -26.01 6.37 -2.52
N LYS A 467 -26.09 6.80 -3.79
CA LYS A 467 -25.80 5.94 -4.96
C LYS A 467 -24.40 5.31 -4.87
N ASN A 468 -23.41 6.12 -4.53
CA ASN A 468 -22.01 5.70 -4.52
C ASN A 468 -21.69 4.81 -3.31
N ILE A 469 -22.48 4.93 -2.23
CA ILE A 469 -22.33 4.07 -1.05
C ILE A 469 -22.86 2.68 -1.36
N TYR A 470 -23.97 2.55 -2.10
CA TYR A 470 -24.47 1.24 -2.52
C TYR A 470 -23.46 0.44 -3.33
N GLU A 471 -22.76 1.09 -4.26
CA GLU A 471 -21.71 0.43 -5.04
C GLU A 471 -20.57 -0.08 -4.14
N LEU A 472 -20.28 0.61 -3.04
CA LEU A 472 -19.32 0.15 -2.03
C LEU A 472 -19.85 -0.94 -1.10
N LEU A 473 -21.17 -1.07 -0.97
CA LEU A 473 -21.83 -2.11 -0.15
C LEU A 473 -22.15 -3.37 -0.97
N ALA A 474 -22.11 -3.29 -2.30
CA ALA A 474 -22.35 -4.44 -3.17
C ALA A 474 -21.25 -5.50 -2.96
N PRO A 475 -21.60 -6.79 -2.83
CA PRO A 475 -20.60 -7.86 -2.76
C PRO A 475 -19.78 -7.87 -4.06
N SER A 476 -18.47 -8.10 -3.94
CA SER A 476 -17.51 -8.03 -5.06
C SER A 476 -17.77 -9.03 -6.21
N GLY A 477 -18.82 -9.87 -6.12
CA GLY A 477 -19.16 -10.91 -7.09
C GLY A 477 -20.29 -10.57 -8.08
N ASP A 478 -21.01 -9.46 -7.91
CA ASP A 478 -22.21 -9.15 -8.73
C ASP A 478 -21.95 -8.11 -9.84
N GLN A 479 -20.70 -7.92 -10.26
CA GLN A 479 -20.35 -7.09 -11.43
C GLN A 479 -19.79 -7.94 -12.58
N GLN A 480 -20.54 -8.96 -12.99
CA GLN A 480 -20.35 -9.65 -14.28
C GLN A 480 -21.30 -9.10 -15.34
#